data_AF-N0DX47-F1
#
_entry.id   AF-N0DX47-F1
#
_cell.length_a   1.000
_cell.length_b   1.000
_cell.length_c   1.000
_cell.angle_alpha   90.00
_cell.angle_beta   90.00
_cell.angle_gamma   90.00
#
_symmetry.space_group_name_H-M   'P 1'
#
loop_
_entity.id
_entity.type
_entity.pdbx_description
1 polymer ?
#
loop_
_entity_poly.entity_id
_entity_poly.type
_entity_poly.pdbx_seq_one_letter_code
_entity_poly.pdbx_strand_id
1 'polypeptide(L)'
;MASSLLLPLSVSILLLGFVSSSSSSSKFDDLFQPSWALDHFNYNGDTLQLKLDNYSGAGFSSKSKYMFGKVTIQIKLIAGDSAGTVTAYYMSSDGPNHNEFDFEFLGNTTGEPYTVQTNIYVNGVGNREQRLKLWFDPTQDFHSYSIFWNRRQVIFLVDETPVRVHTNMEDKGVPFPGDQSMGVYSSIWNADDWATQGGRVKTDWSHSPFVASYKGFEINACECPSATGGVANNTPCCNGSGANDGKKFWWDEPVLSELNVHQSHQLLWVRANHMIYDYCTDTARFPVTPVECVHHRH
;
A
#
# COMPACT_ATOMS: atom_id res chain seq x y z
N MET A 1 13.81 -50.41 -55.78
CA MET A 1 14.30 -50.23 -54.40
C MET A 1 14.72 -48.77 -54.27
N ALA A 2 13.82 -47.92 -53.77
CA ALA A 2 14.07 -46.49 -53.62
C ALA A 2 14.66 -46.24 -52.23
N SER A 3 15.82 -45.58 -52.19
CA SER A 3 16.58 -45.27 -50.98
C SER A 3 16.09 -43.94 -50.42
N SER A 4 15.49 -43.94 -49.23
CA SER A 4 15.01 -42.75 -48.52
C SER A 4 16.13 -42.16 -47.66
N LEU A 5 16.63 -40.99 -48.04
CA LEU A 5 17.50 -40.15 -47.21
C LEU A 5 16.67 -39.50 -46.09
N LEU A 6 17.04 -39.75 -44.84
CA LEU A 6 16.56 -39.02 -43.66
C LEU A 6 17.55 -37.88 -43.37
N LEU A 7 17.08 -36.63 -43.46
CA LEU A 7 17.77 -35.44 -42.95
C LEU A 7 17.42 -35.25 -41.47
N PRO A 8 18.39 -35.01 -40.56
CA PRO A 8 18.08 -34.68 -39.17
C PRO A 8 17.61 -33.23 -39.06
N LEU A 9 16.46 -33.03 -38.44
CA LEU A 9 15.91 -31.70 -38.13
C LEU A 9 16.58 -31.16 -36.87
N SER A 10 17.50 -30.20 -37.03
CA SER A 10 18.15 -29.51 -35.93
C SER A 10 17.16 -28.59 -35.21
N VAL A 11 16.72 -28.97 -34.01
CA VAL A 11 15.87 -28.11 -33.16
C VAL A 11 16.77 -27.14 -32.40
N SER A 12 16.83 -25.89 -32.87
CA SER A 12 17.48 -24.80 -32.14
C SER A 12 16.58 -24.35 -30.99
N ILE A 13 16.96 -24.70 -29.76
CA ILE A 13 16.33 -24.19 -28.53
C ILE A 13 16.78 -22.73 -28.36
N LEU A 14 15.90 -21.78 -28.66
CA LEU A 14 16.05 -20.38 -28.28
C LEU A 14 15.86 -20.27 -26.76
N LEU A 15 16.97 -20.16 -26.03
CA LEU A 15 16.97 -19.69 -24.64
C LEU A 15 16.50 -18.22 -24.63
N LEU A 16 15.22 -18.00 -24.35
CA LEU A 16 14.70 -16.71 -23.93
C LEU A 16 15.35 -16.37 -22.59
N GLY A 17 16.39 -15.54 -22.63
CA GLY A 17 16.97 -14.97 -21.42
C GLY A 17 15.93 -14.12 -20.71
N PHE A 18 15.54 -14.53 -19.50
CA PHE A 18 14.83 -13.65 -18.58
C PHE A 18 15.76 -12.49 -18.25
N VAL A 19 15.51 -11.33 -18.85
CA VAL A 19 16.09 -10.08 -18.38
C VAL A 19 15.43 -9.81 -17.03
N SER A 20 16.11 -10.20 -15.96
CA SER A 20 15.76 -9.75 -14.63
C SER A 20 16.09 -8.27 -14.58
N SER A 21 15.06 -7.42 -14.68
CA SER A 21 15.16 -6.01 -14.36
C SER A 21 15.59 -5.92 -12.89
N SER A 22 16.89 -5.81 -12.64
CA SER A 22 17.39 -5.49 -11.31
C SER A 22 17.01 -4.05 -11.01
N SER A 23 15.79 -3.83 -10.52
CA SER A 23 15.42 -2.58 -9.88
C SER A 23 16.31 -2.44 -8.66
N SER A 24 17.33 -1.58 -8.76
CA SER A 24 18.07 -1.14 -7.60
C SER A 24 17.07 -0.48 -6.66
N SER A 25 16.64 -1.17 -5.61
CA SER A 25 15.88 -0.54 -4.52
C SER A 25 16.68 0.67 -4.04
N SER A 26 16.02 1.80 -3.89
CA SER A 26 16.65 2.96 -3.26
C SER A 26 16.96 2.64 -1.80
N LYS A 27 18.01 3.27 -1.24
CA LYS A 27 18.24 3.19 0.20
C LYS A 27 17.17 4.03 0.90
N PHE A 28 16.87 3.70 2.15
CA PHE A 28 15.93 4.46 2.97
C PHE A 28 16.22 5.97 2.91
N ASP A 29 17.48 6.36 3.13
CA ASP A 29 17.90 7.77 3.18
C ASP A 29 17.80 8.50 1.83
N ASP A 30 17.64 7.80 0.70
CA ASP A 30 17.46 8.48 -0.59
C ASP A 30 16.05 9.06 -0.71
N LEU A 31 15.05 8.37 -0.16
CA LEU A 31 13.63 8.67 -0.36
C LEU A 31 12.92 9.15 0.92
N PHE A 32 13.40 8.73 2.08
CA PHE A 32 12.72 8.89 3.37
C PHE A 32 13.61 9.55 4.43
N GLN A 33 12.98 10.01 5.50
CA GLN A 33 13.62 10.52 6.69
C GLN A 33 12.81 10.14 7.94
N PRO A 34 13.46 9.94 9.11
CA PRO A 34 12.74 9.76 10.37
C PRO A 34 11.86 10.96 10.68
N SER A 35 10.66 10.72 11.20
CA SER A 35 9.72 11.76 11.61
C SER A 35 9.77 12.03 13.11
N TRP A 36 9.90 10.99 13.96
CA TRP A 36 10.13 11.12 15.41
C TRP A 36 10.86 9.90 15.98
N ALA A 37 11.30 9.97 17.24
CA ALA A 37 11.95 8.89 17.99
C ALA A 37 13.12 8.22 17.23
N LEU A 38 14.14 9.02 16.87
CA LEU A 38 15.29 8.54 16.08
C LEU A 38 16.07 7.40 16.78
N ASP A 39 15.99 7.30 18.10
CA ASP A 39 16.56 6.22 18.92
C ASP A 39 15.80 4.87 18.77
N HIS A 40 14.60 4.90 18.20
CA HIS A 40 13.78 3.72 17.87
C HIS A 40 14.00 3.22 16.44
N PHE A 41 14.95 3.81 15.71
CA PHE A 41 15.39 3.37 14.38
C PHE A 41 16.65 2.51 14.53
N ASN A 42 16.64 1.31 13.94
CA ASN A 42 17.83 0.47 13.84
C ASN A 42 18.08 0.10 12.37
N TYR A 43 19.26 0.43 11.88
CA TYR A 43 19.68 0.17 10.51
C TYR A 43 20.60 -1.04 10.47
N ASN A 44 20.19 -2.10 9.76
CA ASN A 44 20.98 -3.31 9.57
C ASN A 44 21.12 -3.62 8.07
N GLY A 45 22.20 -3.14 7.46
CA GLY A 45 22.40 -3.25 6.02
C GLY A 45 21.37 -2.43 5.24
N ASP A 46 20.56 -3.10 4.43
CA ASP A 46 19.46 -2.51 3.66
C ASP A 46 18.11 -2.52 4.41
N THR A 47 18.08 -3.12 5.60
CA THR A 47 16.87 -3.26 6.41
C THR A 47 16.81 -2.17 7.47
N LEU A 48 15.70 -1.45 7.52
CA LEU A 48 15.33 -0.56 8.60
C LEU A 48 14.41 -1.32 9.57
N GLN A 49 14.61 -1.16 10.87
CA GLN A 49 13.71 -1.64 11.91
C GLN A 49 13.18 -0.46 12.72
N LEU A 50 11.86 -0.42 12.91
CA LEU A 50 11.21 0.49 13.85
C LEU A 50 10.83 -0.28 15.11
N LYS A 51 11.10 0.32 16.27
CA LYS A 51 10.74 -0.22 17.57
C LYS A 51 9.53 0.50 18.15
N LEU A 52 8.73 -0.24 18.90
CA LEU A 52 7.71 0.28 19.79
C LEU A 52 7.96 -0.30 21.18
N ASP A 53 8.07 0.57 22.17
CA ASP A 53 8.08 0.22 23.59
C ASP A 53 7.14 1.13 24.39
N ASN A 54 7.14 0.99 25.71
CA ASN A 54 6.23 1.72 26.58
C ASN A 54 6.55 3.23 26.70
N TYR A 55 7.63 3.70 26.09
CA TYR A 55 7.98 5.13 26.04
C TYR A 55 7.56 5.75 24.71
N SER A 56 7.82 5.08 23.58
CA SER A 56 7.51 5.63 22.26
C SER A 56 7.31 4.57 21.20
N GLY A 57 6.49 4.93 20.20
CA GLY A 57 6.56 4.34 18.87
C GLY A 57 7.60 5.06 18.00
N ALA A 58 7.57 4.80 16.71
CA ALA A 58 8.45 5.46 15.74
C ALA A 58 7.76 5.59 14.38
N GLY A 59 8.23 6.51 13.55
CA GLY A 59 7.73 6.62 12.19
C GLY A 59 8.57 7.53 11.32
N PHE A 60 8.44 7.34 10.02
CA PHE A 60 9.17 8.05 8.99
C PHE A 60 8.24 8.56 7.90
N SER A 61 8.75 9.52 7.13
CA SER A 61 8.04 10.13 6.00
C SER A 61 8.96 10.24 4.80
N SER A 62 8.39 10.25 3.60
CA SER A 62 9.13 10.59 2.40
C SER A 62 9.63 12.03 2.47
N LYS A 63 10.76 12.30 1.83
CA LYS A 63 11.35 13.65 1.73
C LYS A 63 10.54 14.57 0.81
N SER A 64 9.85 13.96 -0.15
CA SER A 64 9.03 14.66 -1.13
C SER A 64 7.59 14.18 -1.08
N LYS A 65 6.69 14.93 -1.73
CA LYS A 65 5.30 14.55 -1.95
C LYS A 65 5.11 14.13 -3.40
N TYR A 66 4.08 13.33 -3.65
CA TYR A 66 3.85 12.73 -4.94
C TYR A 66 2.41 12.90 -5.39
N MET A 67 2.22 13.02 -6.70
CA MET A 67 0.93 12.88 -7.38
C MET A 67 1.01 11.70 -8.33
N PHE A 68 0.14 10.70 -8.11
CA PHE A 68 0.02 9.51 -8.94
C PHE A 68 1.31 8.66 -9.06
N GLY A 69 1.15 7.43 -9.54
CA GLY A 69 2.20 6.42 -9.69
C GLY A 69 2.05 5.27 -8.70
N LYS A 70 3.16 4.61 -8.40
CA LYS A 70 3.20 3.46 -7.49
C LYS A 70 4.26 3.65 -6.42
N VAL A 71 3.87 3.38 -5.19
CA VAL A 71 4.78 3.30 -4.04
C VAL A 71 4.74 1.87 -3.53
N THR A 72 5.91 1.33 -3.19
CA THR A 72 6.06 -0.04 -2.69
C THR A 72 7.08 -0.05 -1.55
N ILE A 73 6.74 -0.73 -0.46
CA ILE A 73 7.68 -1.06 0.61
C ILE A 73 7.53 -2.54 0.94
N GLN A 74 8.66 -3.22 1.18
CA GLN A 74 8.63 -4.56 1.73
C GLN A 74 8.62 -4.50 3.25
N ILE A 75 7.62 -5.12 3.87
CA ILE A 75 7.41 -5.08 5.32
C ILE A 75 7.39 -6.50 5.86
N LYS A 76 8.10 -6.71 6.97
CA LYS A 76 7.96 -7.90 7.81
C LYS A 76 7.46 -7.45 9.19
N LEU A 77 6.33 -8.02 9.59
CA LEU A 77 5.59 -7.62 10.80
C LEU A 77 6.18 -8.21 12.08
N ILE A 78 5.64 -7.75 13.21
CA ILE A 78 6.10 -8.11 14.55
C ILE A 78 5.79 -9.60 14.79
N ALA A 79 6.81 -10.39 15.10
CA ALA A 79 6.64 -11.79 15.45
C ALA A 79 6.17 -11.96 16.90
N GLY A 80 5.51 -13.08 17.19
CA GLY A 80 5.03 -13.40 18.54
C GLY A 80 3.76 -12.62 18.89
N ASP A 81 3.67 -12.15 20.13
CA ASP A 81 2.55 -11.34 20.59
C ASP A 81 2.71 -9.90 20.13
N SER A 82 1.74 -9.43 19.34
CA SER A 82 1.69 -8.07 18.81
C SER A 82 0.36 -7.40 19.15
N ALA A 83 -0.41 -7.95 20.08
CA ALA A 83 -1.71 -7.40 20.43
C ALA A 83 -1.62 -5.92 20.85
N GLY A 84 -2.62 -5.13 20.44
CA GLY A 84 -2.70 -3.69 20.66
C GLY A 84 -1.75 -2.85 19.80
N THR A 85 -0.86 -3.46 19.02
CA THR A 85 0.05 -2.71 18.13
C THR A 85 -0.56 -2.49 16.74
N VAL A 86 -0.23 -1.35 16.12
CA VAL A 86 -0.49 -1.07 14.71
C VAL A 86 0.82 -0.70 14.05
N THR A 87 1.16 -1.45 13.00
CA THR A 87 2.13 -1.01 12.00
C THR A 87 1.35 -0.38 10.86
N ALA A 88 1.63 0.88 10.50
CA ALA A 88 0.95 1.57 9.41
C ALA A 88 1.92 1.82 8.25
N TYR A 89 1.41 1.75 7.03
CA TYR A 89 2.05 2.18 5.79
C TYR A 89 1.00 2.90 4.95
N TYR A 90 1.20 4.19 4.71
CA TYR A 90 0.13 5.02 4.18
C TYR A 90 0.64 6.17 3.33
N MET A 91 -0.24 6.74 2.52
CA MET A 91 -0.02 8.02 1.84
C MET A 91 -0.99 9.04 2.39
N SER A 92 -0.55 10.26 2.68
CA SER A 92 -1.44 11.31 3.18
C SER A 92 -1.01 12.71 2.72
N SER A 93 -1.99 13.59 2.56
CA SER A 93 -1.80 15.02 2.28
C SER A 93 -1.98 15.84 3.56
N ASP A 94 -1.61 17.12 3.55
CA ASP A 94 -1.64 17.90 4.80
C ASP A 94 -3.03 18.45 5.10
N GLY A 95 -3.31 18.66 6.39
CA GLY A 95 -4.44 19.45 6.86
C GLY A 95 -5.74 18.66 7.07
N PRO A 96 -6.81 19.36 7.48
CA PRO A 96 -8.06 18.71 7.92
C PRO A 96 -8.86 18.09 6.77
N ASN A 97 -8.66 18.55 5.54
CA ASN A 97 -9.33 18.03 4.34
C ASN A 97 -8.39 17.14 3.52
N HIS A 98 -7.51 16.40 4.19
CA HIS A 98 -6.53 15.55 3.52
C HIS A 98 -7.21 14.40 2.76
N ASN A 99 -6.59 14.02 1.65
CA ASN A 99 -6.72 12.69 1.08
C ASN A 99 -5.70 11.75 1.75
N GLU A 100 -6.07 10.49 1.97
CA GLU A 100 -5.19 9.48 2.58
C GLU A 100 -5.55 8.06 2.16
N PHE A 101 -4.53 7.20 2.03
CA PHE A 101 -4.61 5.77 1.67
C PHE A 101 -3.86 4.94 2.69
N ASP A 102 -4.56 4.05 3.38
CA ASP A 102 -3.98 3.33 4.52
C ASP A 102 -3.79 1.85 4.25
N PHE A 103 -2.62 1.33 4.60
CA PHE A 103 -2.47 -0.02 5.12
C PHE A 103 -2.20 0.06 6.63
N GLU A 104 -3.01 -0.62 7.41
CA GLU A 104 -2.82 -0.76 8.86
C GLU A 104 -2.80 -2.25 9.22
N PHE A 105 -1.67 -2.71 9.74
CA PHE A 105 -1.47 -4.08 10.19
C PHE A 105 -1.77 -4.17 11.68
N LEU A 106 -2.94 -4.70 11.99
CA LEU A 106 -3.43 -4.83 13.35
C LEU A 106 -2.86 -6.11 13.95
N GLY A 107 -2.02 -5.95 14.96
CA GLY A 107 -1.40 -7.05 15.66
C GLY A 107 -2.39 -7.90 16.44
N ASN A 108 -1.93 -9.07 16.86
CA ASN A 108 -2.75 -10.07 17.53
C ASN A 108 -1.93 -10.87 18.55
N THR A 109 -2.60 -11.64 19.38
CA THR A 109 -1.94 -12.54 20.33
C THR A 109 -1.17 -13.63 19.58
N THR A 110 -0.10 -14.15 20.20
CA THR A 110 0.72 -15.23 19.62
C THR A 110 -0.14 -16.37 19.04
N GLY A 111 0.12 -16.72 17.78
CA GLY A 111 -0.57 -17.81 17.07
C GLY A 111 -1.86 -17.41 16.37
N GLU A 112 -2.41 -16.23 16.66
CA GLU A 112 -3.58 -15.69 15.96
C GLU A 112 -3.16 -14.83 14.75
N PRO A 113 -3.93 -14.84 13.66
CA PRO A 113 -3.52 -14.17 12.43
C PRO A 113 -3.64 -12.64 12.56
N TYR A 114 -2.69 -11.93 11.97
CA TYR A 114 -2.78 -10.48 11.73
C TYR A 114 -4.05 -10.11 10.97
N THR A 115 -4.54 -8.89 11.18
CA THR A 115 -5.56 -8.28 10.30
C THR A 115 -4.92 -7.15 9.52
N VAL A 116 -5.11 -7.13 8.20
CA VAL A 116 -4.76 -5.98 7.38
C VAL A 116 -6.02 -5.15 7.18
N GLN A 117 -6.00 -3.92 7.64
CA GLN A 117 -7.01 -2.92 7.35
C GLN A 117 -6.52 -2.02 6.22
N THR A 118 -7.41 -1.72 5.28
CA THR A 118 -7.22 -0.61 4.33
C THR A 118 -8.30 0.43 4.53
N ASN A 119 -7.96 1.69 4.31
CA ASN A 119 -8.91 2.80 4.39
C ASN A 119 -8.57 3.87 3.34
N ILE A 120 -9.56 4.70 3.03
CA ILE A 120 -9.43 5.78 2.06
C ILE A 120 -10.17 7.00 2.59
N TYR A 121 -9.40 8.08 2.82
CA TYR A 121 -9.93 9.40 3.08
C TYR A 121 -9.92 10.23 1.80
N VAL A 122 -11.02 10.93 1.57
CA VAL A 122 -11.11 11.95 0.53
C VAL A 122 -11.68 13.21 1.15
N ASN A 123 -10.97 14.33 1.03
CA ASN A 123 -11.34 15.61 1.66
C ASN A 123 -11.62 15.49 3.16
N GLY A 124 -10.78 14.75 3.89
CA GLY A 124 -10.88 14.52 5.33
C GLY A 124 -11.95 13.51 5.75
N VAL A 125 -12.69 12.93 4.79
CA VAL A 125 -13.76 11.98 5.08
C VAL A 125 -13.28 10.57 4.76
N GLY A 126 -13.05 9.77 5.81
CA GLY A 126 -12.73 8.34 5.73
C GLY A 126 -13.97 7.46 5.87
N ASN A 127 -13.95 6.55 6.84
CA ASN A 127 -14.99 5.55 7.10
C ASN A 127 -15.16 4.52 5.98
N ARG A 128 -14.09 4.19 5.26
CA ARG A 128 -14.10 3.23 4.16
C ARG A 128 -13.22 2.03 4.47
N GLU A 129 -13.28 1.53 5.69
CA GLU A 129 -12.42 0.46 6.15
C GLU A 129 -12.80 -0.86 5.45
N GLN A 130 -11.80 -1.59 5.00
CA GLN A 130 -11.92 -3.00 4.62
C GLN A 130 -10.85 -3.78 5.38
N ARG A 131 -11.19 -4.96 5.91
CA ARG A 131 -10.25 -5.79 6.67
C ARG A 131 -10.16 -7.17 6.08
N LEU A 132 -8.94 -7.69 5.98
CA LEU A 132 -8.67 -9.03 5.48
C LEU A 132 -7.60 -9.76 6.29
N LYS A 133 -7.59 -11.09 6.17
CA LYS A 133 -6.51 -11.96 6.64
C LYS A 133 -5.59 -12.30 5.47
N LEU A 134 -4.28 -12.29 5.68
CA LEU A 134 -3.32 -12.66 4.63
C LEU A 134 -3.31 -14.18 4.43
N TRP A 135 -2.96 -14.63 3.22
CA TRP A 135 -2.79 -16.05 2.86
C TRP A 135 -1.41 -16.61 3.21
N PHE A 136 -0.65 -15.87 4.01
CA PHE A 136 0.69 -16.20 4.52
C PHE A 136 0.86 -15.59 5.92
N ASP A 137 1.91 -16.01 6.65
CA ASP A 137 2.31 -15.40 7.91
C ASP A 137 3.25 -14.19 7.63
N PRO A 138 2.77 -12.95 7.82
CA PRO A 138 3.54 -11.74 7.50
C PRO A 138 4.70 -11.45 8.45
N THR A 139 4.91 -12.29 9.48
CA THR A 139 6.00 -12.16 10.45
C THR A 139 7.24 -13.00 10.05
N GLN A 140 7.08 -13.97 9.16
CA GLN A 140 8.17 -14.89 8.78
C GLN A 140 9.10 -14.32 7.73
N ASP A 141 8.56 -13.63 6.73
CA ASP A 141 9.33 -13.04 5.64
C ASP A 141 8.81 -11.65 5.26
N PHE A 142 9.59 -10.95 4.43
CA PHE A 142 9.21 -9.69 3.84
C PHE A 142 8.25 -9.91 2.69
N HIS A 143 7.14 -9.17 2.71
CA HIS A 143 6.16 -9.12 1.62
C HIS A 143 6.03 -7.70 1.10
N SER A 144 5.74 -7.53 -0.19
CA SER A 144 5.57 -6.20 -0.77
C SER A 144 4.15 -5.70 -0.55
N TYR A 145 4.04 -4.46 -0.08
CA TYR A 145 2.79 -3.74 0.05
C TYR A 145 2.89 -2.52 -0.83
N SER A 146 1.95 -2.38 -1.76
CA SER A 146 1.97 -1.29 -2.74
C SER A 146 0.67 -0.53 -2.78
N ILE A 147 0.79 0.78 -2.98
CA ILE A 147 -0.33 1.65 -3.33
C ILE A 147 -0.05 2.16 -4.75
N PHE A 148 -0.90 1.76 -5.69
CA PHE A 148 -0.94 2.31 -7.03
C PHE A 148 -2.08 3.33 -7.11
N TRP A 149 -1.79 4.51 -7.62
CA TRP A 149 -2.75 5.60 -7.72
C TRP A 149 -2.59 6.33 -9.04
N ASN A 150 -3.66 6.40 -9.82
CA ASN A 150 -3.73 7.27 -11.00
C ASN A 150 -5.06 8.02 -10.99
N ARG A 151 -5.35 8.76 -12.06
CA ARG A 151 -6.60 9.54 -12.19
C ARG A 151 -7.87 8.71 -12.21
N ARG A 152 -7.75 7.39 -12.39
CA ARG A 152 -8.87 6.48 -12.65
C ARG A 152 -9.14 5.56 -11.48
N GLN A 153 -8.13 5.23 -10.69
CA GLN A 153 -8.25 4.29 -9.59
C GLN A 153 -7.11 4.41 -8.57
N VAL A 154 -7.41 4.00 -7.34
CA VAL A 154 -6.45 3.62 -6.31
C VAL A 154 -6.52 2.10 -6.13
N ILE A 155 -5.38 1.43 -6.14
CA ILE A 155 -5.27 -0.01 -5.97
C ILE A 155 -4.30 -0.29 -4.81
N PHE A 156 -4.76 -1.10 -3.87
CA PHE A 156 -3.94 -1.65 -2.80
C PHE A 156 -3.49 -3.06 -3.24
N LEU A 157 -2.19 -3.33 -3.20
CA LEU A 157 -1.63 -4.62 -3.59
C LEU A 157 -0.80 -5.23 -2.47
N VAL A 158 -0.85 -6.56 -2.38
CA VAL A 158 0.04 -7.40 -1.56
C VAL A 158 0.72 -8.38 -2.50
N ASP A 159 2.05 -8.34 -2.63
CA ASP A 159 2.81 -9.16 -3.58
C ASP A 159 2.23 -9.13 -5.01
N GLU A 160 1.95 -7.92 -5.52
CA GLU A 160 1.29 -7.66 -6.81
C GLU A 160 -0.15 -8.20 -6.96
N THR A 161 -0.71 -8.81 -5.91
CA THR A 161 -2.11 -9.27 -5.87
C THR A 161 -3.00 -8.11 -5.40
N PRO A 162 -3.96 -7.62 -6.22
CA PRO A 162 -4.87 -6.57 -5.78
C PRO A 162 -5.77 -7.08 -4.65
N VAL A 163 -5.77 -6.37 -3.52
CA VAL A 163 -6.64 -6.67 -2.38
C VAL A 163 -7.81 -5.71 -2.27
N ARG A 164 -7.70 -4.53 -2.90
CA ARG A 164 -8.75 -3.52 -2.98
C ARG A 164 -8.54 -2.61 -4.18
N VAL A 165 -9.65 -2.17 -4.78
CA VAL A 165 -9.69 -1.10 -5.78
C VAL A 165 -10.71 -0.05 -5.35
N HIS A 166 -10.37 1.22 -5.54
CA HIS A 166 -11.27 2.35 -5.43
C HIS A 166 -11.22 3.15 -6.73
N THR A 167 -12.27 3.01 -7.52
CA THR A 167 -12.39 3.64 -8.84
C THR A 167 -12.82 5.10 -8.70
N ASN A 168 -12.29 5.98 -9.55
CA ASN A 168 -12.78 7.34 -9.69
C ASN A 168 -14.23 7.31 -10.22
N MET A 169 -15.16 7.82 -9.41
CA MET A 169 -16.58 7.97 -9.75
C MET A 169 -17.05 9.42 -9.55
N GLU A 170 -16.19 10.40 -9.84
CA GLU A 170 -16.54 11.82 -9.80
C GLU A 170 -17.72 12.17 -10.73
N ASP A 171 -17.87 11.45 -11.84
CA ASP A 171 -19.01 11.54 -12.76
C ASP A 171 -20.35 11.16 -12.09
N LYS A 172 -20.30 10.41 -10.98
CA LYS A 172 -21.44 10.05 -10.13
C LYS A 172 -21.49 10.84 -8.83
N GLY A 173 -20.67 11.89 -8.70
CA GLY A 173 -20.64 12.76 -7.52
C GLY A 173 -19.88 12.19 -6.32
N VAL A 174 -19.11 11.11 -6.49
CA VAL A 174 -18.22 10.60 -5.43
C VAL A 174 -16.87 11.30 -5.55
N PRO A 175 -16.40 12.04 -4.53
CA PRO A 175 -15.10 12.69 -4.56
C PRO A 175 -13.97 11.67 -4.77
N PHE A 176 -12.95 12.04 -5.55
CA PHE A 176 -11.75 11.24 -5.76
C PHE A 176 -10.50 12.03 -5.36
N PRO A 177 -9.48 11.38 -4.77
CA PRO A 177 -8.20 11.98 -4.41
C PRO A 177 -7.40 12.30 -5.67
N GLY A 178 -7.69 13.44 -6.33
CA GLY A 178 -7.09 13.83 -7.61
C GLY A 178 -6.36 15.17 -7.61
N ASP A 179 -6.35 15.85 -6.48
CA ASP A 179 -6.05 17.28 -6.37
C ASP A 179 -4.99 17.63 -5.30
N GLN A 180 -4.58 16.67 -4.47
CA GLN A 180 -3.66 16.90 -3.35
C GLN A 180 -2.46 15.95 -3.41
N SER A 181 -1.25 16.51 -3.45
CA SER A 181 -0.02 15.72 -3.38
C SER A 181 0.17 15.11 -1.99
N MET A 182 0.60 13.86 -1.95
CA MET A 182 0.70 13.09 -0.70
C MET A 182 2.14 12.68 -0.41
N GLY A 183 2.54 12.75 0.86
CA GLY A 183 3.74 12.09 1.34
C GLY A 183 3.48 10.58 1.52
N VAL A 184 4.55 9.81 1.60
CA VAL A 184 4.50 8.38 1.94
C VAL A 184 5.02 8.23 3.37
N TYR A 185 4.28 7.53 4.21
CA TYR A 185 4.54 7.44 5.64
C TYR A 185 4.52 5.99 6.09
N SER A 186 5.21 5.73 7.19
CA SER A 186 5.08 4.49 7.93
C SER A 186 5.33 4.74 9.40
N SER A 187 4.65 3.99 10.26
CA SER A 187 4.80 4.10 11.70
C SER A 187 4.50 2.79 12.42
N ILE A 188 4.94 2.70 13.66
CA ILE A 188 4.55 1.65 14.61
C ILE A 188 4.11 2.34 15.91
N TRP A 189 2.92 1.99 16.41
CA TRP A 189 2.32 2.65 17.57
C TRP A 189 1.31 1.74 18.29
N ASN A 190 0.95 2.10 19.52
CA ASN A 190 -0.06 1.40 20.32
C ASN A 190 -1.46 1.98 20.05
N ALA A 191 -2.41 1.09 19.82
CA ALA A 191 -3.79 1.39 19.46
C ALA A 191 -4.76 0.51 20.27
N ASP A 192 -4.49 0.40 21.58
CA ASP A 192 -5.17 -0.48 22.53
C ASP A 192 -6.70 -0.39 22.48
N ASP A 193 -7.23 0.78 22.16
CA ASP A 193 -8.67 1.04 22.18
C ASP A 193 -9.43 0.34 21.05
N TRP A 194 -8.75 -0.13 20.00
CA TRP A 194 -9.45 -0.69 18.84
C TRP A 194 -8.71 -1.77 18.05
N ALA A 195 -7.38 -1.83 18.07
CA ALA A 195 -6.60 -2.63 17.11
C ALA A 195 -6.89 -4.14 17.19
N THR A 196 -6.78 -4.73 18.38
CA THR A 196 -6.91 -6.19 18.53
C THR A 196 -8.28 -6.54 19.11
N GLN A 197 -9.05 -7.30 18.32
CA GLN A 197 -10.40 -7.75 18.69
C GLN A 197 -11.34 -6.60 19.09
N GLY A 198 -11.24 -5.46 18.39
CA GLY A 198 -12.02 -4.26 18.71
C GLY A 198 -11.62 -3.63 20.04
N GLY A 199 -10.35 -3.73 20.42
CA GLY A 199 -9.78 -3.12 21.63
C GLY A 199 -9.93 -3.94 22.91
N ARG A 200 -10.39 -5.20 22.82
CA ARG A 200 -10.55 -6.09 23.98
C ARG A 200 -9.23 -6.62 24.50
N VAL A 201 -8.26 -6.82 23.61
CA VAL A 201 -6.92 -7.29 23.97
C VAL A 201 -5.97 -6.10 23.86
N LYS A 202 -5.26 -5.85 24.96
CA LYS A 202 -4.34 -4.72 25.14
C LYS A 202 -2.90 -5.17 24.91
N THR A 203 -2.02 -4.24 24.63
CA THR A 203 -0.59 -4.49 24.51
C THR A 203 0.00 -4.95 25.85
N ASP A 204 0.63 -6.13 25.83
CA ASP A 204 1.48 -6.58 26.93
C ASP A 204 2.90 -6.03 26.75
N TRP A 205 3.18 -4.92 27.43
CA TRP A 205 4.48 -4.25 27.35
C TRP A 205 5.66 -5.10 27.86
N SER A 206 5.42 -6.22 28.55
CA SER A 206 6.51 -7.15 28.91
C SER A 206 7.13 -7.86 27.70
N HIS A 207 6.43 -7.86 26.55
CA HIS A 207 6.93 -8.34 25.26
C HIS A 207 7.65 -7.28 24.42
N SER A 208 7.80 -6.05 24.93
CA SER A 208 8.54 -4.99 24.25
C SER A 208 10.07 -5.29 24.21
N PRO A 209 10.79 -4.80 23.19
CA PRO A 209 10.31 -3.97 22.09
C PRO A 209 9.59 -4.78 20.99
N PHE A 210 8.49 -4.23 20.49
CA PHE A 210 7.84 -4.73 19.28
C PHE A 210 8.57 -4.15 18.07
N VAL A 211 8.91 -5.00 17.09
CA VAL A 211 9.77 -4.60 15.96
C VAL A 211 9.10 -4.89 14.63
N ALA A 212 8.86 -3.84 13.85
CA ALA A 212 8.49 -3.94 12.43
C ALA A 212 9.72 -3.67 11.57
N SER A 213 9.95 -4.49 10.54
CA SER A 213 11.12 -4.38 9.66
C SER A 213 10.70 -3.98 8.24
N TYR A 214 11.51 -3.13 7.61
CA TYR A 214 11.26 -2.51 6.32
C TYR A 214 12.48 -2.62 5.42
N LYS A 215 12.28 -2.88 4.13
CA LYS A 215 13.31 -2.79 3.09
C LYS A 215 12.63 -2.58 1.74
N GLY A 216 13.41 -2.59 0.65
CA GLY A 216 12.83 -2.57 -0.70
C GLY A 216 12.04 -1.29 -0.97
N PHE A 217 12.54 -0.15 -0.53
CA PHE A 217 11.88 1.14 -0.67
C PHE A 217 11.86 1.57 -2.14
N GLU A 218 10.67 1.64 -2.73
CA GLU A 218 10.47 2.02 -4.12
C GLU A 218 9.36 3.07 -4.24
N ILE A 219 9.70 4.21 -4.86
CA ILE A 219 8.73 5.23 -5.26
C ILE A 219 8.92 5.48 -6.76
N ASN A 220 7.98 4.97 -7.56
CA ASN A 220 7.87 5.23 -8.98
C ASN A 220 6.62 6.08 -9.23
N ALA A 221 6.71 7.33 -8.82
CA ALA A 221 5.61 8.29 -8.74
C ALA A 221 6.05 9.67 -9.19
N CYS A 222 5.10 10.56 -9.47
CA CYS A 222 5.47 11.91 -9.88
C CYS A 222 5.75 12.80 -8.68
N GLU A 223 7.01 13.15 -8.48
CA GLU A 223 7.44 14.04 -7.41
C GLU A 223 6.93 15.48 -7.64
N CYS A 224 6.26 16.04 -6.64
CA CYS A 224 5.82 17.43 -6.65
C CYS A 224 6.90 18.35 -6.06
N PRO A 225 7.17 19.51 -6.69
CA PRO A 225 8.07 20.49 -6.12
C PRO A 225 7.58 20.94 -4.73
N SER A 226 8.44 20.79 -3.72
CA SER A 226 8.20 21.41 -2.42
C SER A 226 8.16 22.93 -2.57
N ALA A 227 7.15 23.57 -1.98
CA ALA A 227 7.05 25.02 -1.99
C ALA A 227 8.25 25.64 -1.26
N THR A 228 8.96 26.54 -1.92
CA THR A 228 9.95 27.38 -1.25
C THR A 228 9.25 28.23 -0.19
N GLY A 229 9.56 28.02 1.10
CA GLY A 229 9.06 28.88 2.18
C GLY A 229 8.24 28.21 3.30
N GLY A 230 8.26 26.89 3.44
CA GLY A 230 7.73 26.21 4.65
C GLY A 230 6.20 26.18 4.78
N VAL A 231 5.47 26.49 3.71
CA VAL A 231 4.01 26.33 3.66
C VAL A 231 3.68 24.95 3.12
N ALA A 232 2.88 24.19 3.88
CA ALA A 232 2.24 22.96 3.44
C ALA A 232 1.43 23.22 2.17
N ASN A 233 1.97 22.84 1.01
CA ASN A 233 1.30 23.00 -0.27
C ASN A 233 0.92 21.62 -0.80
N ASN A 234 -0.37 21.30 -0.71
CA ASN A 234 -0.97 20.14 -1.38
C ASN A 234 -1.14 20.39 -2.88
N THR A 235 -0.31 21.23 -3.51
CA THR A 235 -0.50 21.68 -4.89
C THR A 235 -0.49 20.49 -5.84
N PRO A 236 -1.53 20.30 -6.67
CA PRO A 236 -1.52 19.26 -7.67
C PRO A 236 -0.41 19.57 -8.68
N CYS A 237 0.56 18.67 -8.76
CA CYS A 237 1.59 18.68 -9.78
C CYS A 237 1.33 17.55 -10.77
N CYS A 238 2.14 17.48 -11.84
CA CYS A 238 2.07 16.37 -12.79
C CYS A 238 0.70 16.20 -13.47
N ASN A 239 0.01 17.32 -13.63
CA ASN A 239 -1.16 17.43 -14.48
C ASN A 239 -0.72 17.44 -15.94
N GLY A 240 -0.67 16.26 -16.56
CA GLY A 240 -0.40 16.06 -18.00
C GLY A 240 -1.49 16.62 -18.93
N SER A 241 -2.03 17.81 -18.64
CA SER A 241 -3.12 18.46 -19.38
C SER A 241 -2.67 19.71 -20.15
N GLY A 242 -1.36 19.89 -20.33
CA GLY A 242 -0.84 20.86 -21.29
C GLY A 242 -0.47 20.13 -22.58
N ALA A 243 -1.15 20.45 -23.68
CA ALA A 243 -0.75 20.07 -25.05
C ALA A 243 0.70 20.50 -25.43
N ASN A 244 1.42 21.15 -24.51
CA ASN A 244 2.75 21.71 -24.68
C ASN A 244 3.84 21.10 -23.78
N ASP A 245 3.56 20.13 -22.86
CA ASP A 245 4.63 19.55 -22.00
C ASP A 245 4.91 18.05 -22.23
N GLY A 246 4.16 17.36 -23.10
CA GLY A 246 4.55 16.06 -23.69
C GLY A 246 4.88 14.88 -22.75
N LYS A 247 4.79 15.04 -21.42
CA LYS A 247 5.15 14.00 -20.45
C LYS A 247 4.05 12.95 -20.38
N LYS A 248 4.32 11.83 -21.05
CA LYS A 248 3.53 10.60 -20.93
C LYS A 248 3.98 9.84 -19.70
N PHE A 249 3.13 9.78 -18.68
CA PHE A 249 3.40 8.98 -17.49
C PHE A 249 2.99 7.52 -17.72
N TRP A 250 3.77 6.58 -17.19
CA TRP A 250 3.53 5.15 -17.43
C TRP A 250 2.20 4.68 -16.83
N TRP A 251 1.75 5.29 -15.72
CA TRP A 251 0.49 4.97 -15.05
C TRP A 251 -0.76 5.49 -15.76
N ASP A 252 -0.59 6.36 -16.77
CA ASP A 252 -1.68 6.90 -17.58
C ASP A 252 -1.93 6.07 -18.86
N GLU A 253 -1.14 5.01 -19.10
CA GLU A 253 -1.35 4.10 -20.22
C GLU A 253 -2.75 3.46 -20.15
N PRO A 254 -3.46 3.31 -21.29
CA PRO A 254 -4.82 2.76 -21.30
C PRO A 254 -4.96 1.39 -20.63
N VAL A 255 -3.93 0.56 -20.66
CA VAL A 255 -3.91 -0.77 -20.03
C VAL A 255 -3.97 -0.72 -18.49
N LEU A 256 -3.65 0.42 -17.88
CA LEU A 256 -3.72 0.66 -16.43
C LEU A 256 -4.96 1.45 -16.01
N SER A 257 -5.95 1.56 -16.92
CA SER A 257 -7.20 2.26 -16.66
C SER A 257 -8.14 1.51 -15.72
N GLU A 258 -8.02 0.19 -15.69
CA GLU A 258 -8.77 -0.74 -14.85
C GLU A 258 -7.89 -1.97 -14.55
N LEU A 259 -8.34 -2.87 -13.68
CA LEU A 259 -7.66 -4.15 -13.48
C LEU A 259 -7.77 -5.00 -14.75
N ASN A 260 -6.70 -5.72 -15.10
CA ASN A 260 -6.81 -6.76 -16.11
C ASN A 260 -7.63 -7.96 -15.59
N VAL A 261 -7.99 -8.89 -16.47
CA VAL A 261 -8.83 -10.06 -16.11
C VAL A 261 -8.19 -10.92 -15.01
N HIS A 262 -6.88 -11.12 -15.06
CA HIS A 262 -6.17 -11.92 -14.05
C HIS A 262 -6.22 -11.25 -12.68
N GLN A 263 -5.90 -9.95 -12.63
CA GLN A 263 -5.99 -9.12 -11.44
C GLN A 263 -7.41 -9.06 -10.87
N SER A 264 -8.43 -9.01 -11.74
CA SER A 264 -9.83 -9.03 -11.34
C SER A 264 -10.21 -10.36 -10.67
N HIS A 265 -9.76 -11.49 -11.22
CA HIS A 265 -9.96 -12.81 -10.60
C HIS A 265 -9.23 -12.94 -9.26
N GLN A 266 -8.01 -12.41 -9.17
CA GLN A 266 -7.26 -12.36 -7.91
C GLN A 266 -8.03 -11.57 -6.84
N LEU A 267 -8.53 -10.38 -7.18
CA LEU A 267 -9.33 -9.57 -6.26
C LEU A 267 -10.60 -10.30 -5.80
N LEU A 268 -11.31 -10.96 -6.71
CA LEU A 268 -12.49 -11.77 -6.37
C LEU A 268 -12.13 -12.91 -5.40
N TRP A 269 -11.00 -13.59 -5.63
CA TRP A 269 -10.52 -14.63 -4.73
C TRP A 269 -10.17 -14.08 -3.33
N VAL A 270 -9.50 -12.92 -3.25
CA VAL A 270 -9.21 -12.25 -1.97
C VAL A 270 -10.51 -11.91 -1.25
N ARG A 271 -11.49 -11.31 -1.94
CA ARG A 271 -12.77 -10.95 -1.33
C ARG A 271 -13.54 -12.17 -0.82
N ALA A 272 -13.53 -13.27 -1.57
CA ALA A 272 -14.26 -14.49 -1.22
C ALA A 272 -13.62 -15.27 -0.06
N ASN A 273 -12.28 -15.27 0.05
CA ASN A 273 -11.58 -16.16 0.99
C ASN A 273 -10.92 -15.44 2.16
N HIS A 274 -10.66 -14.13 2.05
CA HIS A 274 -9.81 -13.41 2.99
C HIS A 274 -10.46 -12.18 3.61
N MET A 275 -11.49 -11.59 2.98
CA MET A 275 -12.19 -10.42 3.51
C MET A 275 -13.03 -10.78 4.74
N ILE A 276 -12.81 -10.07 5.85
CA ILE A 276 -13.52 -10.28 7.13
C ILE A 276 -14.40 -9.07 7.53
N TYR A 277 -14.17 -7.91 6.93
CA TYR A 277 -15.03 -6.73 7.10
C TYR A 277 -14.97 -5.87 5.84
N ASP A 278 -16.12 -5.37 5.40
CA ASP A 278 -16.23 -4.45 4.26
C ASP A 278 -17.29 -3.39 4.59
N TYR A 279 -16.89 -2.12 4.67
CA TYR A 279 -17.81 -1.02 4.94
C TYR A 279 -18.99 -0.96 3.96
N CYS A 280 -18.81 -1.43 2.71
CA CYS A 280 -19.87 -1.48 1.71
C CYS A 280 -21.06 -2.37 2.11
N THR A 281 -20.84 -3.38 2.97
CA THR A 281 -21.86 -4.34 3.41
C THR A 281 -22.25 -4.17 4.88
N ASP A 282 -21.61 -3.25 5.61
CA ASP A 282 -21.98 -2.90 6.98
C ASP A 282 -23.23 -2.01 7.01
N THR A 283 -24.39 -2.66 6.99
CA THR A 283 -25.70 -1.98 7.08
C THR A 283 -25.98 -1.34 8.43
N ALA A 284 -25.26 -1.72 9.49
CA ALA A 284 -25.42 -1.10 10.80
C ALA A 284 -24.75 0.28 10.83
N ARG A 285 -23.57 0.41 10.21
CA ARG A 285 -22.87 1.70 10.06
C ARG A 285 -23.42 2.52 8.90
N PHE A 286 -23.79 1.87 7.79
CA PHE A 286 -24.30 2.49 6.58
C PHE A 286 -25.68 1.95 6.21
N PRO A 287 -26.77 2.48 6.81
CA PRO A 287 -28.14 2.08 6.45
C PRO A 287 -28.48 2.30 4.96
N VAL A 288 -27.78 3.25 4.32
CA VAL A 288 -27.79 3.45 2.87
C VAL A 288 -26.41 3.10 2.34
N THR A 289 -26.35 2.15 1.41
CA THR A 289 -25.09 1.72 0.77
C THR A 289 -24.38 2.91 0.14
N PRO A 290 -23.07 3.13 0.43
CA PRO A 290 -22.30 4.19 -0.19
C PRO A 290 -22.34 4.10 -1.72
N VAL A 291 -22.39 5.23 -2.42
CA VAL A 291 -22.62 5.31 -3.87
C VAL A 291 -21.53 4.55 -4.65
N GLU A 292 -20.29 4.65 -4.19
CA GLU A 292 -19.15 3.93 -4.74
C GLU A 292 -19.29 2.40 -4.66
N CYS A 293 -20.09 1.89 -3.73
CA CYS A 293 -20.30 0.46 -3.52
C CYS A 293 -21.45 -0.11 -4.37
N VAL A 294 -22.36 0.71 -4.91
CA VAL A 294 -23.58 0.26 -5.61
C VAL A 294 -23.26 -0.57 -6.87
N HIS A 295 -22.06 -0.38 -7.44
CA HIS A 295 -21.58 -1.10 -8.62
C HIS A 295 -20.50 -2.14 -8.32
N HIS A 296 -20.10 -2.31 -7.06
CA HIS A 296 -19.27 -3.43 -6.62
C HIS A 296 -20.14 -4.69 -6.58
N ARG A 297 -20.56 -5.19 -7.76
CA ARG A 297 -21.33 -6.43 -7.82
C ARG A 297 -20.38 -7.61 -7.60
N HIS A 298 -20.75 -8.41 -6.61
CA HIS A 298 -20.16 -9.69 -6.19
C HIS A 298 -19.92 -10.65 -7.34
#